data_AF-A0A4S0UR96-F1
#
_entry.id   AF-A0A4S0UR96-F1
#
_cell.length_a   1.000
_cell.length_b   1.000
_cell.length_c   1.000
_cell.angle_alpha   90.00
_cell.angle_beta   90.00
_cell.angle_gamma   90.00
#
_symmetry.space_group_name_H-M   'P 1'
#
loop_
_entity.id
_entity.type
_entity.pdbx_description
1 polymer ?
#
loop_
_entity_poly.entity_id
_entity_poly.type
_entity_poly.pdbx_seq_one_letter_code
_entity_poly.pdbx_strand_id
1 'polypeptide(L)'
;MMGQEHIRNIELLPDAYLASIFEPDPGMLTASLAMAPGARAAASVADLLAMDEVDCILIASPNHCHLAQLEEIAARRPLPVLVEK
;
A
#
# COMPACT_ATOMS: atom_id res chain seq x y z
N MET A 1 6.24 7.02 -8.89
CA MET A 1 5.62 8.30 -9.29
C MET A 1 4.25 8.46 -8.65
N MET A 2 3.22 7.68 -9.04
CA MET A 2 1.88 7.78 -8.44
C MET A 2 1.79 7.29 -6.98
N GLY A 3 2.40 6.14 -6.64
CA GLY A 3 2.41 5.65 -5.25
C GLY A 3 3.01 6.66 -4.25
N GLN A 4 4.12 7.30 -4.62
CA GLN A 4 4.73 8.36 -3.79
C GLN A 4 3.89 9.63 -3.69
N GLU A 5 3.08 9.96 -4.69
CA GLU A 5 2.10 11.06 -4.59
C GLU A 5 1.02 10.75 -3.56
N HIS A 6 0.51 9.52 -3.55
CA HIS A 6 -0.42 9.07 -2.52
C HIS A 6 0.19 9.11 -1.12
N ILE A 7 1.46 8.72 -0.95
CA ILE A 7 2.16 8.87 0.34
C ILE A 7 2.12 10.32 0.81
N ARG A 8 2.50 11.27 -0.06
CA ARG A 8 2.47 12.71 0.29
C ARG A 8 1.06 13.18 0.65
N ASN A 9 0.05 12.71 -0.06
CA ASN A 9 -1.33 13.13 0.20
C ASN A 9 -1.85 12.57 1.52
N ILE A 10 -1.51 11.32 1.87
CA ILE A 10 -1.92 10.69 3.12
C ILE A 10 -1.26 11.38 4.33
N GLU A 11 0.01 11.77 4.23
CA GLU A 11 0.71 12.53 5.29
C GLU A 11 0.08 13.90 5.59
N LEU A 12 -0.78 14.43 4.71
CA LEU A 12 -1.53 15.67 4.96
C LEU A 12 -2.82 15.44 5.77
N LEU A 13 -3.25 14.19 5.92
CA LEU A 13 -4.48 13.84 6.63
C LEU A 13 -4.17 13.66 8.13
N PRO A 14 -4.89 14.35 9.03
CA PRO A 14 -4.62 14.26 10.47
C PRO A 14 -5.00 12.90 11.07
N ASP A 15 -5.92 12.18 10.43
CA ASP A 15 -6.52 10.93 10.93
C ASP A 15 -6.16 9.72 10.06
N ALA A 16 -5.13 9.83 9.21
CA ALA A 16 -4.62 8.72 8.41
C ALA A 16 -3.09 8.70 8.41
N TYR A 17 -2.51 7.51 8.32
CA TYR A 17 -1.07 7.31 8.24
C TYR A 17 -0.76 6.05 7.42
N LEU A 18 0.46 5.97 6.88
CA LEU A 18 0.92 4.75 6.23
C LEU A 18 1.41 3.73 7.27
N ALA A 19 0.69 2.63 7.46
CA ALA A 19 1.12 1.52 8.30
C ALA A 19 2.16 0.62 7.60
N SER A 20 1.97 0.35 6.31
CA SER A 20 2.84 -0.55 5.55
C SER A 20 2.92 -0.21 4.05
N ILE A 21 4.04 -0.58 3.43
CA ILE A 21 4.30 -0.44 1.99
C ILE A 21 4.79 -1.78 1.43
N PHE A 22 4.11 -2.27 0.40
CA PHE A 22 4.63 -3.31 -0.48
C PHE A 22 5.03 -2.68 -1.82
N GLU A 23 6.31 -2.78 -2.17
CA GLU A 23 6.87 -2.29 -3.43
C GLU A 23 7.97 -3.27 -3.88
N PRO A 24 7.81 -3.97 -5.02
CA PRO A 24 8.75 -4.99 -5.47
C PRO A 24 10.10 -4.43 -5.94
N ASP A 25 10.17 -3.16 -6.38
CA ASP A 25 11.44 -2.53 -6.73
C ASP A 25 12.15 -2.01 -5.46
N PRO A 26 13.36 -2.51 -5.10
CA PRO A 26 14.04 -2.11 -3.87
C PRO A 26 14.39 -0.63 -3.81
N GLY A 27 14.66 0.01 -4.96
CA GLY A 27 14.99 1.43 -5.03
C GLY A 27 13.76 2.29 -4.74
N MET A 28 12.62 1.93 -5.34
CA MET A 28 11.34 2.58 -5.10
C MET A 28 10.83 2.35 -3.68
N LEU A 29 11.02 1.15 -3.12
CA LEU A 29 10.69 0.85 -1.73
C LEU A 29 11.49 1.74 -0.79
N THR A 30 12.81 1.82 -0.99
CA THR A 30 13.71 2.69 -0.20
C THR A 30 13.26 4.15 -0.25
N ALA A 31 12.97 4.66 -1.45
CA ALA A 31 12.49 6.03 -1.61
C ALA A 31 11.13 6.27 -0.93
N SER A 32 10.23 5.29 -0.97
CA SER A 32 8.89 5.40 -0.39
C SER A 32 8.92 5.34 1.14
N LEU A 33 9.75 4.46 1.72
CA LEU A 33 9.94 4.40 3.19
C LEU A 33 10.60 5.67 3.74
N ALA A 34 11.50 6.29 2.98
CA ALA A 34 12.09 7.58 3.37
C ALA A 34 11.04 8.71 3.48
N MET A 35 9.91 8.58 2.78
CA MET A 35 8.80 9.54 2.81
C MET A 35 7.75 9.23 3.89
N ALA A 36 7.70 7.99 4.39
CA ALA A 36 6.74 7.53 5.38
C ALA A 36 7.48 6.82 6.53
N PRO A 37 8.13 7.56 7.45
CA PRO A 37 9.01 6.99 8.47
C PRO A 37 8.30 6.06 9.48
N GLY A 38 6.97 6.15 9.60
CA GLY A 38 6.15 5.23 10.41
C GLY A 38 5.80 3.91 9.72
N ALA A 39 6.01 3.82 8.40
CA ALA A 39 5.57 2.68 7.60
C ALA A 39 6.56 1.52 7.65
N ARG A 40 6.04 0.30 7.65
CA ARG A 40 6.84 -0.94 7.59
C ARG A 40 6.84 -1.53 6.19
N ALA A 41 8.00 -1.99 5.73
CA ALA A 41 8.07 -2.75 4.48
C ALA A 41 7.34 -4.10 4.63
N ALA A 42 6.48 -4.42 3.66
CA ALA A 42 5.91 -5.75 3.49
C ALA A 42 6.58 -6.45 2.31
N ALA A 43 6.76 -7.77 2.39
CA ALA A 43 7.38 -8.55 1.31
C ALA A 43 6.35 -9.03 0.27
N SER A 44 5.06 -8.96 0.58
CA SER A 44 3.96 -9.34 -0.30
C SER A 44 2.64 -8.67 0.11
N VAL A 45 1.62 -8.78 -0.75
CA VAL A 45 0.24 -8.38 -0.41
C VAL A 45 -0.26 -9.17 0.81
N ALA A 46 0.05 -10.47 0.88
CA ALA A 46 -0.33 -11.31 2.03
C ALA A 46 0.29 -10.82 3.34
N ASP A 47 1.58 -10.46 3.33
CA ASP A 47 2.27 -9.96 4.54
C ASP A 47 1.70 -8.62 4.98
N LEU A 48 1.36 -7.74 4.02
CA LEU A 48 0.70 -6.47 4.30
C LEU A 48 -0.68 -6.68 4.94
N LEU A 49 -1.49 -7.60 4.40
CA LEU A 49 -2.84 -7.90 4.91
C LEU A 49 -2.84 -8.57 6.29
N ALA A 50 -1.75 -9.25 6.65
CA ALA A 50 -1.58 -9.87 7.96
C ALA A 50 -1.30 -8.87 9.09
N MET A 51 -1.05 -7.59 8.77
CA MET A 51 -0.84 -6.55 9.78
C MET A 51 -2.19 -6.04 10.30
N ASP A 52 -2.46 -6.22 11.59
CA ASP A 52 -3.74 -5.82 12.20
C ASP A 52 -4.02 -4.32 12.05
N GLU A 53 -2.96 -3.50 12.08
CA GLU A 53 -2.98 -2.03 11.92
C GLU A 53 -3.45 -1.57 10.53
N VAL A 54 -3.46 -2.46 9.51
CA VAL A 54 -3.94 -2.12 8.17
C VAL A 54 -5.46 -2.28 8.11
N ASP A 55 -6.15 -1.17 7.92
CA ASP A 55 -7.62 -1.07 7.90
C ASP A 55 -8.18 -0.74 6.51
N CYS A 56 -7.35 -0.25 5.59
CA CYS A 56 -7.68 0.01 4.19
C CYS A 56 -6.47 -0.20 3.27
N ILE A 57 -6.73 -0.41 1.98
CA ILE A 57 -5.70 -0.67 0.96
C ILE A 57 -5.76 0.39 -0.14
N LEU A 58 -4.59 0.89 -0.53
CA LEU A 58 -4.42 1.70 -1.73
C LEU A 58 -3.55 0.95 -2.74
N ILE A 59 -4.07 0.75 -3.96
CA ILE A 59 -3.37 0.07 -5.06
C ILE A 59 -2.95 1.11 -6.10
N ALA A 60 -1.65 1.34 -6.21
CA ALA A 60 -1.02 2.19 -7.24
C ALA A 60 -0.02 1.41 -8.13
N SER A 61 -0.18 0.08 -8.18
CA SER A 61 0.58 -0.81 -9.08
C SER A 61 0.14 -0.63 -10.54
N PRO A 62 0.87 -1.18 -11.53
CA PRO A 62 0.43 -1.18 -12.91
C PRO A 62 -0.93 -1.88 -13.10
N ASN A 63 -1.75 -1.41 -14.05
CA ASN A 63 -3.16 -1.80 -14.20
C ASN A 63 -3.38 -3.32 -14.39
N HIS A 64 -2.43 -4.02 -15.01
CA HIS A 64 -2.51 -5.48 -15.17
C HIS A 64 -2.38 -6.26 -13.85
N CYS A 65 -1.86 -5.64 -12.78
CA CYS A 65 -1.76 -6.23 -11.45
C CYS A 65 -3.04 -6.10 -10.63
N HIS A 66 -3.90 -5.12 -10.93
CA HIS A 66 -5.02 -4.74 -10.08
C HIS A 66 -5.99 -5.88 -9.80
N LEU A 67 -6.39 -6.63 -10.85
CA LEU A 67 -7.37 -7.70 -10.70
C LEU A 67 -6.88 -8.79 -9.75
N ALA A 68 -5.65 -9.28 -9.95
CA ALA A 68 -5.08 -10.32 -9.11
C ALA A 68 -4.91 -9.85 -7.65
N GLN A 69 -4.53 -8.60 -7.44
CA GLN A 69 -4.42 -8.02 -6.09
C GLN A 69 -5.79 -7.87 -5.42
N LEU A 70 -6.82 -7.43 -6.15
CA LEU A 70 -8.19 -7.33 -5.64
C LEU A 70 -8.75 -8.71 -5.27
N GLU A 71 -8.52 -9.73 -6.10
CA GLU A 71 -8.91 -11.12 -5.82
C GLU A 71 -8.19 -11.65 -4.56
N GLU A 72 -6.90 -11.39 -4.41
CA GLU A 72 -6.13 -11.79 -3.23
C GLU A 72 -6.63 -11.12 -1.94
N ILE A 73 -6.88 -9.81 -1.98
CA ILE A 73 -7.44 -9.05 -0.84
C ILE A 73 -8.81 -9.61 -0.46
N ALA A 74 -9.70 -9.81 -1.43
CA ALA A 74 -11.04 -10.36 -1.20
C ALA A 74 -11.01 -11.79 -0.65
N ALA A 75 -10.05 -12.62 -1.07
CA ALA A 75 -9.93 -13.99 -0.61
C ALA A 75 -9.33 -14.11 0.81
N ARG A 76 -8.44 -13.19 1.19
CA ARG A 76 -7.69 -13.27 2.46
C ARG A 76 -8.31 -12.44 3.58
N ARG A 77 -8.48 -11.15 3.35
CA ARG A 77 -8.98 -10.18 4.32
C ARG A 77 -9.63 -9.03 3.55
N PRO A 78 -10.95 -9.10 3.29
CA PRO A 78 -11.66 -8.03 2.61
C PRO A 78 -11.56 -6.73 3.40
N LEU A 79 -10.84 -5.76 2.85
CA LEU A 79 -10.70 -4.41 3.38
C LEU A 79 -11.24 -3.41 2.34
N PRO A 80 -11.64 -2.20 2.75
CA PRO A 80 -11.86 -1.10 1.82
C PRO A 80 -10.64 -0.90 0.91
N VAL A 81 -10.88 -0.82 -0.41
CA VAL A 81 -9.80 -0.65 -1.40
C VAL A 81 -10.05 0.61 -2.22
N LEU A 82 -9.02 1.45 -2.31
CA LEU A 82 -8.88 2.48 -3.35
C LEU A 82 -7.89 1.95 -4.40
N VAL A 83 -8.34 1.83 -5.65
CA VAL A 83 -7.52 1.36 -6.76
C VAL A 83 -7.38 2.46 -7.80
N GLU A 84 -6.15 2.74 -8.22
CA GLU A 84 -5.89 3.67 -9.31
C GLU A 84 -6.44 3.13 -10.65
N LYS A 85 -6.66 4.05 -11.59
CA LYS A 85 -7.30 3.73 -12.89
C LYS A 85 -6.36 3.13 -13.93
#